data_AF-A0A2R6FE57-F1
#
_entry.id   AF-A0A2R6FE57-F1
#
_cell.length_a   1.000
_cell.length_b   1.000
_cell.length_c   1.000
_cell.angle_alpha   90.00
_cell.angle_beta   90.00
_cell.angle_gamma   90.00
#
_symmetry.space_group_name_H-M   'P 1'
#
loop_
_entity.id
_entity.type
_entity.pdbx_description
1 polymer ?
#
loop_
_entity_poly.entity_id
_entity_poly.type
_entity_poly.pdbx_seq_one_letter_code
_entity_poly.pdbx_strand_id
1 'polypeptide(L)' 'MNLSTGCDRLDTLLGGGVPENRSLLVSGPPGTGKTTLGMQFLQAGLDDGEDCLLVSTEQTLDELIRIIVDYFRIGPTPG' A
#
# COMPACT_ATOMS: atom_id res chain seq x y z
N MET A 1 1.39 -16.58 8.85
CA MET A 1 0.66 -15.51 9.54
C MET A 1 0.10 -14.60 8.42
N ASN A 2 -0.77 -13.64 8.72
CA ASN A 2 -1.37 -12.79 7.69
C ASN A 2 -0.78 -11.38 7.80
N LEU A 3 -0.48 -10.76 6.67
CA LEU A 3 -0.02 -9.38 6.56
C LEU A 3 -1.22 -8.44 6.43
N SER A 4 -1.19 -7.29 7.09
CA SER A 4 -2.21 -6.26 6.91
C SER A 4 -2.14 -5.67 5.49
N THR A 5 -3.28 -5.35 4.91
CA THR A 5 -3.37 -4.58 3.66
C THR A 5 -3.18 -3.07 3.87
N GLY A 6 -3.05 -2.62 5.12
CA GLY A 6 -3.15 -1.20 5.49
C GLY A 6 -4.58 -0.64 5.39
N CYS A 7 -5.58 -1.52 5.26
CA CYS A 7 -7.00 -1.17 5.20
C CYS A 7 -7.81 -2.15 6.06
N ASP A 8 -8.16 -1.72 7.27
CA ASP A 8 -8.89 -2.55 8.26
C ASP A 8 -10.14 -3.22 7.70
N ARG A 9 -10.88 -2.49 6.86
CA ARG A 9 -12.12 -3.00 6.26
C ARG A 9 -11.83 -4.11 5.25
N LEU A 10 -10.77 -3.99 4.47
CA LEU A 10 -10.36 -5.03 3.54
C LEU A 10 -9.78 -6.23 4.28
N ASP A 11 -8.95 -6.01 5.30
CA ASP A 11 -8.41 -7.08 6.15
C ASP A 11 -9.53 -7.89 6.79
N THR A 12 -10.56 -7.22 7.30
CA THR A 12 -11.77 -7.88 7.84
C THR A 12 -12.45 -8.77 6.80
N LEU A 13 -12.61 -8.28 5.57
CA LEU A 13 -13.22 -9.05 4.48
C LEU A 13 -12.36 -10.25 4.04
N LEU A 14 -11.04 -10.14 4.18
CA LEU A 14 -10.08 -11.20 3.84
C LEU A 14 -9.84 -12.19 4.99
N GLY A 15 -10.44 -11.97 6.17
CA GLY A 15 -10.25 -12.83 7.33
C GLY A 15 -8.96 -12.56 8.10
N GLY A 16 -8.55 -11.30 8.18
CA GLY A 16 -7.36 -10.83 8.91
C GLY A 16 -6.18 -10.48 8.03
N GLY A 17 -6.39 -10.11 6.78
CA GLY A 17 -5.33 -9.68 5.85
C GLY A 17 -4.96 -10.72 4.79
N VAL A 18 -3.78 -10.57 4.21
CA VAL A 18 -3.30 -11.40 3.09
C VAL A 18 -2.27 -12.44 3.54
N PRO A 19 -2.18 -13.61 2.89
CA PRO A 19 -1.24 -14.65 3.30
C PRO A 19 0.22 -14.22 3.09
N GLU A 20 1.04 -14.38 4.12
CA GLU A 20 2.50 -14.22 4.03
C GLU A 20 3.15 -15.16 3.03
N ASN A 21 4.32 -14.75 2.52
CA ASN A 21 5.16 -15.57 1.63
C ASN A 21 4.40 -16.05 0.38
N ARG A 22 3.53 -15.19 -0.16
CA ARG A 22 2.75 -15.43 -1.37
C ARG A 22 2.77 -14.21 -2.28
N SER A 23 2.68 -14.46 -3.59
CA SER A 23 2.44 -13.42 -4.57
C SER A 23 0.95 -13.12 -4.66
N LEU A 24 0.58 -11.84 -4.66
CA LEU A 24 -0.79 -11.35 -4.74
C LEU A 24 -0.94 -10.50 -6.01
N LEU A 25 -2.01 -10.74 -6.76
CA LEU A 25 -2.35 -9.93 -7.94
C LEU A 25 -3.57 -9.07 -7.62
N VAL A 26 -3.38 -7.75 -7.68
CA VAL A 26 -4.48 -6.78 -7.62
C VAL A 26 -4.74 -6.30 -9.05
N SER A 27 -5.95 -6.52 -9.55
CA SER A 27 -6.34 -6.16 -10.91
C SER A 27 -7.64 -5.36 -10.93
N GLY A 28 -7.76 -4.45 -11.89
CA GLY A 28 -8.94 -3.60 -12.06
C GLY A 28 -8.69 -2.48 -13.08
N PRO A 29 -9.76 -1.86 -13.60
CA PRO A 29 -9.67 -0.72 -14.52
C PRO A 29 -8.79 0.44 -14.02
N PRO A 30 -8.31 1.34 -14.90
CA PRO A 30 -7.64 2.57 -14.48
C PRO A 30 -8.48 3.36 -13.46
N GLY A 31 -7.83 3.97 -12.47
CA GLY A 31 -8.50 4.77 -11.45
C GLY A 31 -9.18 3.99 -10.31
N THR A 32 -9.16 2.65 -10.29
CA THR A 32 -9.79 1.85 -9.21
C THR A 32 -8.96 1.72 -7.93
N GLY A 33 -7.88 2.51 -7.76
CA GLY A 33 -7.11 2.54 -6.52
C GLY A 33 -6.05 1.44 -6.35
N LYS A 34 -5.61 0.76 -7.41
CA LYS A 34 -4.58 -0.31 -7.34
C LYS A 34 -3.26 0.17 -6.72
N THR A 35 -2.74 1.30 -7.21
CA THR A 35 -1.52 1.91 -6.68
C THR A 35 -1.70 2.32 -5.22
N THR A 36 -2.86 2.90 -4.89
CA THR A 36 -3.20 3.28 -3.51
C THR A 36 -3.19 2.07 -2.58
N LEU A 37 -3.83 0.96 -2.96
CA LEU A 37 -3.80 -0.26 -2.16
C LEU A 37 -2.36 -0.79 -2.00
N GLY A 38 -1.57 -0.81 -3.08
CA GLY A 38 -0.16 -1.22 -3.03
C GLY A 38 0.67 -0.36 -2.07
N MET A 39 0.46 0.95 -2.07
CA MET A 39 1.13 1.87 -1.14
C MET A 39 0.66 1.69 0.32
N GLN A 40 -0.63 1.44 0.56
CA GLN A 40 -1.15 1.12 1.90
C GLN A 40 -0.52 -0.17 2.45
N PHE A 41 -0.38 -1.18 1.60
CA PHE A 41 0.29 -2.43 1.95
C PHE A 41 1.76 -2.21 2.30
N LEU A 42 2.49 -1.41 1.53
CA LEU A 42 3.88 -1.06 1.85
C LEU A 42 4.00 -0.25 3.14
N GLN A 43 3.09 0.70 3.39
CA GLN A 43 3.09 1.46 4.64
C GLN A 43 2.86 0.55 5.85
N ALA A 44 1.91 -0.41 5.76
CA ALA A 44 1.67 -1.37 6.83
C ALA A 44 2.92 -2.23 7.12
N GLY A 45 3.62 -2.70 6.08
CA GLY A 45 4.89 -3.43 6.26
C GLY A 45 5.97 -2.56 6.92
N LEU A 46 6.10 -1.29 6.51
CA LEU A 46 7.03 -0.34 7.14
C LEU A 46 6.71 -0.09 8.62
N ASP A 47 5.43 0.03 8.97
CA ASP A 47 4.97 0.23 10.35
C ASP A 47 5.28 -1.00 11.24
N ASP A 48 5.28 -2.21 10.64
CA ASP A 48 5.69 -3.47 11.28
C ASP A 48 7.21 -3.72 11.23
N GLY A 49 7.99 -2.79 10.67
CA GLY A 49 9.45 -2.84 10.61
C GLY A 49 10.03 -3.70 9.47
N GLU A 50 9.24 -3.98 8.43
CA GLU A 50 9.68 -4.72 7.24
C GLU A 50 10.37 -3.82 6.20
N ASP A 51 11.38 -4.37 5.51
CA ASP A 51 12.01 -3.72 4.36
C ASP A 51 11.10 -3.83 3.12
N CYS A 52 10.65 -2.68 2.60
CA CYS A 52 9.66 -2.61 1.53
C CYS A 52 10.26 -2.09 0.21
N LEU A 53 9.85 -2.66 -0.93
CA LEU A 53 10.27 -2.24 -2.28
C LEU A 53 9.07 -2.00 -3.18
N LEU A 54 8.99 -0.80 -3.77
CA LEU A 54 8.07 -0.49 -4.87
C LEU A 54 8.82 -0.47 -6.20
N VAL A 55 8.37 -1.29 -7.14
CA VAL A 55 8.82 -1.24 -8.54
C VAL A 55 7.68 -0.71 -9.39
N SER A 56 7.87 0.45 -10.01
CA SER A 56 6.89 1.09 -10.90
C SER A 56 7.42 1.12 -12.33
N THR A 57 6.54 0.82 -13.30
CA THR A 57 6.84 0.89 -14.73
C THR A 57 6.10 2.00 -15.45
N GLU A 58 4.97 2.46 -14.92
CA GLU A 58 4.09 3.45 -15.58
C GLU A 58 4.17 4.84 -14.96
N GLN A 59 4.62 4.95 -13.70
CA GLN A 59 4.64 6.21 -12.96
C GLN A 59 6.07 6.62 -12.60
N THR A 60 6.36 7.90 -12.74
CA THR A 60 7.60 8.54 -12.30
C THR A 60 7.64 8.69 -10.78
N LEU A 61 8.83 8.90 -10.22
CA LEU A 61 9.00 9.14 -8.79
C LEU A 61 8.19 10.36 -8.31
N ASP A 62 8.17 11.46 -9.08
CA ASP A 62 7.44 12.67 -8.72
C ASP A 62 5.92 12.45 -8.65
N GLU A 63 5.37 11.66 -9.58
CA GLU A 63 3.95 11.28 -9.56
C GLU A 63 3.62 10.42 -8.34
N LEU A 64 4.49 9.48 -8.00
CA LEU A 64 4.33 8.63 -6.82
C LEU A 64 4.41 9.46 -5.53
N ILE A 65 5.36 10.39 -5.43
CA ILE A 65 5.48 11.30 -4.29
C ILE A 65 4.21 12.14 -4.12
N ARG A 66 3.66 12.68 -5.22
CA ARG A 66 2.39 13.43 -5.16
C ARG A 66 1.26 12.57 -4.63
N ILE A 67 1.12 11.33 -5.09
CA ILE A 67 0.09 10.42 -4.58
C ILE A 67 0.27 10.19 -3.08
N ILE A 68 1.50 9.98 -2.61
CA ILE A 68 1.79 9.79 -1.19
C ILE A 68 1.44 11.05 -0.40
N VAL A 69 1.87 12.23 -0.85
CA VAL A 69 1.62 13.49 -0.14
C VAL A 69 0.12 13.84 -0.12
N ASP A 70 -0.55 13.72 -1.26
CA ASP A 70 -1.93 14.17 -1.45
C ASP A 70 -2.97 13.18 -0.89
N TYR A 71 -2.73 11.87 -1.06
CA TYR A 71 -3.70 10.84 -0.67
C TYR A 71 -3.40 10.19 0.68
N PHE A 72 -2.13 10.08 1.09
CA PHE A 72 -1.78 9.41 2.35
C PHE A 72 -1.72 10.35 3.56
N ARG A 73 -1.88 11.67 3.37
CA ARG A 73 -1.70 12.69 4.44
C ARG A 73 -0.46 12.39 5.28
N ILE A 74 0.67 12.04 4.65
CA ILE A 74 1.97 12.19 5.29
C ILE A 74 2.30 13.68 5.24
N GLY A 75 1.59 14.47 6.05
CA GLY A 75 2.09 15.79 6.42
C GLY A 75 3.41 15.60 7.19
N PRO A 76 4.30 16.61 7.22
CA PRO A 76 5.46 16.54 8.10
C PRO A 76 4.98 16.15 9.50
N THR A 77 5.61 15.16 10.10
CA THR A 77 5.46 14.91 11.53
C THR A 77 5.66 16.25 12.24
N PRO A 78 4.72 16.73 13.08
CA PRO A 78 4.95 17.93 13.84
C PRO A 78 6.15 17.68 14.78
N GLY A 79 7.26 18.35 14.43
CA GLY A 79 8.39 18.62 15.31
C GLY A 79 8.42 20.12 15.60
#